data_AF-A0A1V5V3F4-F1
#
_entry.id   AF-A0A1V5V3F4-F1
#
_cell.length_a   1.000
_cell.length_b   1.000
_cell.length_c   1.000
_cell.angle_alpha   90.00
_cell.angle_beta   90.00
_cell.angle_gamma   90.00
#
_symmetry.space_group_name_H-M   'P 1'
#
loop_
_entity.id
_entity.type
_entity.pdbx_description
1 polymer ?
#
loop_
_entity_poly.entity_id
_entity_poly.type
_entity_poly.pdbx_seq_one_letter_code
_entity_poly.pdbx_strand_id
1 'polypeptide(L)'
;MPENKLVGWQPCFSNPECVSEAVKNICALLEKEPERKYISLGVNDIGCFCECENCRKADGGKTSSFMGYRDHSTIYYHWLNKVVSAVDEKYPGRLYGVVAYREVIRPPEFKLHPNIVPFITLDIHQELSPKRRTENHKLVEAWGQVARHIGIWEYFFMARDYSIPRLTPAIHADAFRFATSKNAGALFIETGSYSGDAVKRYLAYKLAFHPELEPWRIIQDWCDAAVGKKAGKFLKEYYESCEKFWTSDEVRQTSWFTPGTTYFKRGMMRSYLYALPDGKLEEWRSMMEKMLAAAKEDGNADQCYRAEKLFDFFKFHEAAAYGGGGGLIPVGGKFTGTGEVMAMLEKLPGAMEYSSGFHTVFQKIASDRFNGNFHTDNLSEYTRTGAIFFNALLPWRNNPAVREKGFATAARPDVGAELRNKLRDTLDFDRKKNLIPDLPDELEKKEWRISYKGVKVAIEQEDGKKRIKVLQPSPSTWLAARRLLPLESRKTYALEVKAWSPFGTESQMSSRIILGGGKEILSSSFEESSEFYKPCQGKRITMTLVANTPNNCRYGWAYVIWNGLGPDEFFFIESMKLVEIGTGVEAK
;
A
#
# COMPACT_ATOMS: atom_id res chain seq x y z
N MET A 1 6.09 26.55 -17.03
CA MET A 1 5.26 25.69 -17.90
C MET A 1 4.35 26.62 -18.67
N PRO A 2 4.04 26.36 -19.96
CA PRO A 2 3.27 27.29 -20.77
C PRO A 2 1.80 27.37 -20.31
N GLU A 3 1.27 28.58 -20.41
CA GLU A 3 -0.11 28.99 -20.14
C GLU A 3 -1.09 28.29 -21.12
N ASN A 4 -2.31 28.01 -20.66
CA ASN A 4 -3.46 27.52 -21.45
C ASN A 4 -3.49 26.05 -21.88
N LYS A 5 -3.23 25.12 -20.96
CA LYS A 5 -3.97 23.84 -20.96
C LYS A 5 -4.96 23.84 -19.80
N LEU A 6 -6.24 23.60 -20.08
CA LEU A 6 -7.22 23.12 -19.09
C LEU A 6 -6.75 21.74 -18.60
N VAL A 7 -5.78 21.71 -17.70
CA VAL A 7 -5.32 20.49 -17.02
C VAL A 7 -5.85 20.53 -15.59
N GLY A 8 -7.16 20.34 -15.46
CA GLY A 8 -7.83 20.17 -14.18
C GLY A 8 -9.31 19.95 -14.39
N TRP A 9 -9.82 18.79 -13.96
CA TRP A 9 -11.26 18.49 -13.98
C TRP A 9 -12.01 19.24 -12.86
N GLN A 10 -11.30 19.91 -11.95
CA GLN A 10 -11.92 20.74 -10.91
C GLN A 10 -12.37 22.08 -11.48
N PRO A 11 -13.58 22.56 -11.15
CA PRO A 11 -13.99 23.90 -11.52
C PRO A 11 -13.20 24.96 -10.73
N CYS A 12 -13.20 26.19 -11.24
CA CYS A 12 -12.71 27.34 -10.48
C CYS A 12 -13.78 27.80 -9.49
N PHE A 13 -13.65 27.41 -8.22
CA PHE A 13 -14.60 27.75 -7.15
C PHE A 13 -14.68 29.26 -6.82
N SER A 14 -13.71 30.06 -7.27
CA SER A 14 -13.76 31.53 -7.15
C SER A 14 -14.47 32.22 -8.31
N ASN A 15 -14.77 31.52 -9.41
CA ASN A 15 -15.55 32.09 -10.51
C ASN A 15 -17.03 32.17 -10.10
N PRO A 16 -17.66 33.35 -10.04
CA PRO A 16 -19.07 33.48 -9.67
C PRO A 16 -20.03 32.72 -10.61
N GLU A 17 -19.69 32.59 -11.91
CA GLU A 17 -20.52 31.83 -12.86
C GLU A 17 -20.58 30.33 -12.51
N CYS A 18 -19.56 29.80 -11.82
CA CYS A 18 -19.57 28.42 -11.36
C CYS A 18 -20.69 28.16 -10.35
N VAL A 19 -21.01 29.14 -9.49
CA VAL A 19 -22.15 29.04 -8.57
C VAL A 19 -23.46 28.98 -9.36
N SER A 20 -23.66 29.92 -10.29
CA SER A 20 -24.88 30.01 -11.10
C SER A 20 -25.12 28.73 -11.91
N GLU A 21 -24.09 28.19 -12.55
CA GLU A 21 -24.21 26.98 -13.35
C GLU A 21 -24.48 25.74 -12.48
N ALA A 22 -23.88 25.64 -11.29
CA ALA A 22 -24.17 24.56 -10.35
C ALA A 22 -25.63 24.63 -9.86
N VAL A 23 -26.10 25.80 -9.42
CA VAL A 23 -27.48 26.01 -8.98
C VAL A 23 -28.47 25.64 -10.09
N LYS A 24 -28.24 26.12 -11.32
CA LYS A 24 -29.06 25.78 -12.49
C LYS A 24 -29.16 24.28 -12.71
N ASN A 25 -28.02 23.57 -12.72
CA ASN A 25 -27.99 22.12 -12.97
C ASN A 25 -28.64 21.31 -11.85
N ILE A 26 -28.45 21.71 -10.59
CA ILE A 26 -29.09 21.06 -9.44
C ILE A 26 -30.60 21.30 -9.44
N CYS A 27 -31.04 22.54 -9.71
CA CYS A 27 -32.46 22.85 -9.83
C CYS A 27 -33.11 22.04 -10.97
N ALA A 28 -32.47 21.94 -12.13
CA ALA A 28 -32.97 21.13 -13.24
C ALA A 28 -33.03 19.63 -12.91
N LEU A 29 -32.10 19.12 -12.10
CA LEU A 29 -32.17 17.75 -11.57
C LEU A 29 -33.37 17.58 -10.64
N LEU A 30 -33.56 18.49 -9.69
CA LEU A 30 -34.65 18.43 -8.72
C LEU A 30 -36.03 18.70 -9.32
N GLU A 31 -36.12 19.42 -10.44
CA GLU A 31 -37.35 19.54 -11.22
C GLU A 31 -37.79 18.21 -11.80
N LYS A 32 -36.82 17.39 -12.24
CA LYS A 32 -37.08 16.05 -12.79
C LYS A 32 -37.29 14.99 -11.71
N GLU A 33 -36.64 15.16 -10.56
CA GLU A 33 -36.61 14.21 -9.46
C GLU A 33 -36.88 14.91 -8.11
N PRO A 34 -38.11 15.43 -7.89
CA PRO A 34 -38.44 16.24 -6.71
C PRO A 34 -38.30 15.48 -5.38
N GLU A 35 -38.41 14.14 -5.40
CA GLU A 35 -38.25 13.26 -4.26
C GLU A 35 -36.78 12.98 -3.88
N ARG A 36 -35.81 13.40 -4.71
CA ARG A 36 -34.39 13.21 -4.43
C ARG A 36 -33.98 13.97 -3.18
N LYS A 37 -33.61 13.22 -2.13
CA LYS A 37 -33.21 13.76 -0.82
C LYS A 37 -31.72 14.10 -0.72
N TYR A 38 -30.88 13.41 -1.48
CA TYR A 38 -29.43 13.50 -1.37
C TYR A 38 -28.80 13.91 -2.71
N ILE A 39 -27.92 14.90 -2.66
CA ILE A 39 -27.18 15.44 -3.81
C ILE A 39 -25.69 15.37 -3.49
N SER A 40 -24.89 14.86 -4.42
CA SER A 40 -23.44 14.89 -4.26
C SER A 40 -22.89 16.20 -4.83
N LEU A 41 -22.06 16.87 -4.04
CA LEU A 41 -21.23 18.00 -4.49
C LEU A 41 -19.75 17.74 -4.22
N GLY A 42 -19.36 16.46 -4.12
CA GLY A 42 -17.98 16.04 -3.90
C GLY A 42 -17.03 16.53 -4.99
N VAL A 43 -15.80 16.85 -4.61
CA VAL A 43 -14.72 17.17 -5.55
C VAL A 43 -14.30 15.96 -6.37
N ASN A 44 -13.71 16.18 -7.54
CA ASN A 44 -13.13 15.09 -8.33
C ASN A 44 -11.87 14.51 -7.67
N ASP A 45 -11.70 13.20 -7.67
CA ASP A 45 -10.54 12.53 -7.03
C ASP A 45 -9.29 12.53 -7.94
N ILE A 46 -8.85 13.71 -8.37
CA ILE A 46 -7.68 13.85 -9.26
C ILE A 46 -6.73 15.02 -8.90
N GLY A 47 -7.01 15.78 -7.84
CA GLY A 47 -6.28 17.01 -7.51
C GLY A 47 -6.53 18.12 -8.55
N CYS A 48 -5.48 18.86 -8.93
CA CYS A 48 -5.50 19.90 -9.99
C CYS A 48 -6.56 20.99 -9.79
N PHE A 49 -6.63 21.54 -8.58
CA PHE A 49 -7.50 22.68 -8.26
C PHE A 49 -7.02 23.96 -8.95
N CYS A 50 -7.95 24.88 -9.22
CA CYS A 50 -7.62 26.17 -9.80
C CYS A 50 -6.78 27.00 -8.82
N GLU A 51 -5.60 27.45 -9.26
CA GLU A 51 -4.70 28.30 -8.49
C GLU A 51 -4.66 29.76 -9.01
N CYS A 52 -5.77 30.27 -9.56
CA CYS A 52 -5.85 31.69 -9.93
C CYS A 52 -5.66 32.58 -8.70
N GLU A 53 -5.39 33.88 -8.93
CA GLU A 53 -5.15 34.84 -7.85
C GLU A 53 -6.27 34.84 -6.79
N ASN A 54 -7.53 34.77 -7.23
CA ASN A 54 -8.69 34.76 -6.34
C ASN A 54 -8.75 33.49 -5.47
N CYS A 55 -8.52 32.30 -6.04
CA CYS A 55 -8.46 31.06 -5.28
C CYS A 55 -7.31 31.09 -4.27
N ARG A 56 -6.11 31.49 -4.70
CA ARG A 56 -4.92 31.59 -3.82
C ARG A 56 -5.15 32.56 -2.66
N LYS A 57 -5.79 33.70 -2.94
CA LYS A 57 -6.13 34.71 -1.94
C LYS A 57 -7.14 34.16 -0.93
N ALA A 58 -8.18 33.45 -1.39
CA ALA A 58 -9.18 32.84 -0.51
C ALA A 58 -8.59 31.76 0.41
N ASP A 59 -7.69 30.93 -0.12
CA ASP A 59 -7.10 29.83 0.64
C ASP A 59 -5.94 30.27 1.56
N GLY A 60 -5.42 31.48 1.37
CA GLY A 60 -4.38 32.08 2.21
C GLY A 60 -3.02 31.35 2.13
N GLY A 61 -2.77 30.59 1.05
CA GLY A 61 -1.51 29.86 0.84
C GLY A 61 -1.24 28.73 1.83
N LYS A 62 -2.26 28.27 2.57
CA LYS A 62 -2.14 27.19 3.56
C LYS A 62 -1.88 25.83 2.87
N THR A 63 -1.26 24.88 3.58
CA THR A 63 -1.01 23.51 3.11
C THR A 63 -1.95 22.51 3.80
N SER A 64 -2.78 21.77 3.06
CA SER A 64 -3.70 20.78 3.60
C SER A 64 -2.95 19.56 4.12
N SER A 65 -3.21 19.20 5.38
CA SER A 65 -2.78 17.95 6.03
C SER A 65 -1.27 17.68 6.10
N PHE A 66 -0.93 16.53 6.68
CA PHE A 66 0.41 15.93 6.79
C PHE A 66 1.05 15.58 5.42
N MET A 67 0.27 15.53 4.35
CA MET A 67 0.75 15.17 3.00
C MET A 67 1.36 16.34 2.21
N GLY A 68 1.27 17.58 2.72
CA GLY A 68 1.93 18.74 2.11
C GLY A 68 1.27 19.28 0.83
N TYR A 69 0.03 18.86 0.53
CA TYR A 69 -0.75 19.45 -0.56
C TYR A 69 -1.17 20.89 -0.23
N ARG A 70 -1.53 21.69 -1.24
CA ARG A 70 -2.16 23.00 -1.00
C ARG A 70 -3.56 22.80 -0.47
N ASP A 71 -3.94 23.65 0.47
CA ASP A 71 -5.30 23.67 1.01
C ASP A 71 -6.23 24.48 0.11
N HIS A 72 -7.35 23.87 -0.27
CA HIS A 72 -8.43 24.46 -1.05
C HIS A 72 -9.76 24.42 -0.29
N SER A 73 -9.74 24.08 1.01
CA SER A 73 -10.93 23.94 1.84
C SER A 73 -11.73 25.25 1.88
N THR A 74 -11.09 26.38 2.16
CA THR A 74 -11.78 27.68 2.32
C THR A 74 -12.57 28.05 1.07
N ILE A 75 -11.94 28.06 -0.11
CA ILE A 75 -12.63 28.45 -1.34
C ILE A 75 -13.74 27.46 -1.72
N TYR A 76 -13.51 26.16 -1.56
CA TYR A 76 -14.48 25.13 -1.88
C TYR A 76 -15.72 25.18 -0.97
N TYR A 77 -15.53 25.29 0.35
CA TYR A 77 -16.65 25.34 1.29
C TYR A 77 -17.44 26.66 1.23
N HIS A 78 -16.81 27.77 0.83
CA HIS A 78 -17.53 29.01 0.54
C HIS A 78 -18.42 28.86 -0.70
N TRP A 79 -17.88 28.23 -1.75
CA TRP A 79 -18.65 27.92 -2.95
C TRP A 79 -19.84 27.00 -2.63
N LEU A 80 -19.64 25.96 -1.82
CA LEU A 80 -20.71 25.06 -1.37
C LEU A 80 -21.81 25.81 -0.62
N ASN A 81 -21.48 26.67 0.35
CA ASN A 81 -22.47 27.46 1.07
C ASN A 81 -23.32 28.32 0.11
N LYS A 82 -22.70 28.98 -0.88
CA LYS A 82 -23.42 29.80 -1.86
C LYS A 82 -24.36 28.97 -2.73
N VAL A 83 -23.87 27.84 -3.27
CA VAL A 83 -24.67 26.93 -4.11
C VAL A 83 -25.84 26.38 -3.31
N VAL A 84 -25.58 25.84 -2.13
CA VAL A 84 -26.61 25.20 -1.30
C VAL A 84 -27.65 26.20 -0.83
N SER A 85 -27.27 27.39 -0.35
CA SER A 85 -28.24 28.43 0.03
C SER A 85 -29.19 28.78 -1.12
N ALA A 86 -28.66 28.99 -2.32
CA ALA A 86 -29.47 29.36 -3.49
C ALA A 86 -30.41 28.24 -3.94
N VAL A 87 -30.00 26.97 -3.84
CA VAL A 87 -30.89 25.85 -4.14
C VAL A 87 -31.94 25.67 -3.04
N ASP A 88 -31.57 25.82 -1.77
CA ASP A 88 -32.46 25.61 -0.62
C ASP A 88 -33.62 26.62 -0.60
N GLU A 89 -33.44 27.83 -1.15
CA GLU A 89 -34.52 28.81 -1.36
C GLU A 89 -35.68 28.27 -2.22
N LYS A 90 -35.39 27.49 -3.26
CA LYS A 90 -36.40 26.88 -4.15
C LYS A 90 -36.77 25.47 -3.69
N TYR A 91 -35.80 24.76 -3.13
CA TYR A 91 -35.85 23.33 -2.85
C TYR A 91 -35.29 23.05 -1.45
N PRO A 92 -36.04 23.39 -0.39
CA PRO A 92 -35.56 23.28 0.98
C PRO A 92 -35.42 21.83 1.47
N GLY A 93 -34.46 21.58 2.35
CA GLY A 93 -34.37 20.32 3.12
C GLY A 93 -33.72 19.15 2.38
N ARG A 94 -33.00 19.41 1.28
CA ARG A 94 -32.14 18.42 0.63
C ARG A 94 -30.82 18.35 1.36
N LEU A 95 -30.19 17.19 1.43
CA LEU A 95 -28.85 17.02 2.01
C LEU A 95 -27.79 16.93 0.91
N TYR A 96 -26.68 17.65 1.11
CA TYR A 96 -25.60 17.79 0.14
C TYR A 96 -24.34 17.09 0.67
N GLY A 97 -24.09 15.89 0.17
CA GLY A 97 -22.93 15.09 0.55
C GLY A 97 -21.67 15.60 -0.15
N VAL A 98 -20.59 15.79 0.62
CA VAL A 98 -19.26 16.17 0.11
C VAL A 98 -18.20 15.30 0.76
N VAL A 99 -17.04 15.16 0.14
CA VAL A 99 -15.95 14.33 0.68
C VAL A 99 -14.82 15.24 1.14
N ALA A 100 -14.54 15.24 2.45
CA ALA A 100 -13.42 15.94 3.04
C ALA A 100 -12.15 15.09 2.85
N TYR A 101 -11.50 15.25 1.69
CA TYR A 101 -10.34 14.48 1.27
C TYR A 101 -9.23 15.38 0.72
N ARG A 102 -7.97 14.99 1.01
CA ARG A 102 -6.73 15.62 0.53
C ARG A 102 -6.74 17.16 0.59
N GLU A 103 -6.86 17.84 -0.54
CA GLU A 103 -6.80 19.30 -0.67
C GLU A 103 -7.96 20.02 0.03
N VAL A 104 -9.09 19.34 0.27
CA VAL A 104 -10.28 19.88 0.94
C VAL A 104 -10.61 19.17 2.26
N ILE A 105 -9.63 18.50 2.86
CA ILE A 105 -9.82 17.68 4.08
C ILE A 105 -10.11 18.51 5.34
N ARG A 106 -9.70 19.78 5.37
CA ARG A 106 -9.79 20.61 6.57
C ARG A 106 -11.17 21.24 6.70
N PRO A 107 -11.71 21.33 7.92
CA PRO A 107 -12.88 22.17 8.16
C PRO A 107 -12.54 23.64 7.86
N PRO A 108 -13.45 24.40 7.23
CA PRO A 108 -13.28 25.84 7.07
C PRO A 108 -13.37 26.56 8.43
N GLU A 109 -12.94 27.83 8.47
CA GLU A 109 -13.03 28.68 9.67
C GLU A 109 -14.43 29.29 9.89
N PHE A 110 -15.41 28.91 9.07
CA PHE A 110 -16.80 29.38 9.11
C PHE A 110 -17.78 28.21 9.16
N LYS A 111 -19.02 28.49 9.59
CA LYS A 111 -20.09 27.48 9.63
C LYS A 111 -20.52 27.08 8.22
N LEU A 112 -20.69 25.77 7.99
CA LEU A 112 -21.34 25.27 6.79
C LEU A 112 -22.84 25.48 6.85
N HIS A 113 -23.46 25.58 5.69
CA HIS A 113 -24.91 25.49 5.56
C HIS A 113 -25.39 24.21 6.25
N PRO A 114 -26.48 24.24 7.05
CA PRO A 114 -26.90 23.10 7.88
C PRO A 114 -27.23 21.83 7.10
N ASN A 115 -27.45 21.95 5.79
CA ASN A 115 -27.77 20.85 4.89
C ASN A 115 -26.54 20.24 4.18
N ILE A 116 -25.34 20.79 4.38
CA ILE A 116 -24.10 20.19 3.87
C ILE A 116 -23.61 19.13 4.85
N VAL A 117 -23.31 17.94 4.33
CA VAL A 117 -22.84 16.79 5.11
C VAL A 117 -21.44 16.40 4.62
N PRO A 118 -20.37 16.89 5.27
CA PRO A 118 -19.01 16.47 4.96
C PRO A 118 -18.76 15.04 5.46
N PHE A 119 -18.35 14.17 4.54
CA PHE A 119 -17.83 12.83 4.82
C PHE A 119 -16.34 12.93 5.10
N ILE A 120 -15.96 12.71 6.36
CA ILE A 120 -14.59 12.78 6.83
C ILE A 120 -13.90 11.47 6.47
N THR A 121 -12.85 11.57 5.65
CA THR A 121 -12.10 10.41 5.18
C THR A 121 -11.11 9.92 6.23
N LEU A 122 -11.34 8.72 6.76
CA LEU A 122 -10.53 8.10 7.79
C LEU A 122 -10.12 6.69 7.36
N ASP A 123 -8.92 6.29 7.75
CA ASP A 123 -8.55 4.88 7.86
C ASP A 123 -8.48 4.58 9.35
N ILE A 124 -9.61 4.19 9.94
CA ILE A 124 -9.77 3.98 11.39
C ILE A 124 -8.77 2.95 11.90
N HIS A 125 -8.35 2.00 11.07
CA HIS A 125 -7.33 1.05 11.47
C HIS A 125 -5.94 1.69 11.67
N GLN A 126 -5.64 2.87 11.12
CA GLN A 126 -4.44 3.61 11.51
C GLN A 126 -4.46 4.11 12.97
N GLU A 127 -5.62 4.11 13.64
CA GLU A 127 -5.74 4.44 15.07
C GLU A 127 -5.11 3.40 16.00
N LEU A 128 -4.55 2.33 15.44
CA LEU A 128 -3.51 1.52 16.09
C LEU A 128 -2.32 2.37 16.55
N SER A 129 -2.08 3.52 15.90
CA SER A 129 -1.18 4.56 16.36
C SER A 129 -1.94 5.54 17.28
N PRO A 130 -1.55 5.69 18.57
CA PRO A 130 -2.19 6.66 19.48
C PRO A 130 -2.14 8.10 18.97
N LYS A 131 -1.05 8.46 18.28
CA LYS A 131 -0.91 9.76 17.62
C LYS A 131 -2.00 9.94 16.56
N ARG A 132 -2.20 8.94 15.71
CA ARG A 132 -3.20 8.99 14.65
C ARG A 132 -4.62 9.02 15.19
N ARG A 133 -4.92 8.22 16.22
CA ARG A 133 -6.19 8.29 16.94
C ARG A 133 -6.48 9.72 17.41
N THR A 134 -5.50 10.35 18.05
CA THR A 134 -5.63 11.74 18.52
C THR A 134 -5.88 12.72 17.38
N GLU A 135 -5.16 12.58 16.26
CA GLU A 135 -5.34 13.42 15.07
C GLU A 135 -6.72 13.25 14.42
N ASN A 136 -7.16 12.00 14.24
CA ASN A 136 -8.49 11.68 13.70
C ASN A 136 -9.59 12.24 14.60
N HIS A 137 -9.49 12.05 15.91
CA HIS A 137 -10.48 12.57 16.86
C HIS A 137 -10.56 14.10 16.82
N LYS A 138 -9.42 14.80 16.75
CA LYS A 138 -9.38 16.27 16.60
C LYS A 138 -10.00 16.71 15.28
N LEU A 139 -9.75 16.00 14.18
CA LEU A 139 -10.34 16.29 12.88
C LEU A 139 -11.87 16.15 12.92
N VAL A 140 -12.37 15.04 13.48
CA VAL A 140 -13.80 14.77 13.65
C VAL A 140 -14.47 15.82 14.55
N GLU A 141 -13.84 16.18 15.66
CA GLU A 141 -14.34 17.23 16.55
C GLU A 141 -14.39 18.60 15.87
N ALA A 142 -13.34 18.98 15.15
CA ALA A 142 -13.31 20.24 14.42
C ALA A 142 -14.38 20.31 13.32
N TRP A 143 -14.65 19.20 12.64
CA TRP A 143 -15.77 19.10 11.69
C TRP A 143 -17.14 19.21 12.38
N GLY A 144 -17.32 18.54 13.53
CA GLY A 144 -18.55 18.65 14.34
C GLY A 144 -18.82 20.06 14.88
N GLN A 145 -17.79 20.92 14.96
CA GLN A 145 -17.95 22.33 15.30
C GLN A 145 -18.47 23.18 14.15
N VAL A 146 -18.23 22.83 12.89
CA VAL A 146 -18.57 23.69 11.73
C VAL A 146 -19.76 23.19 10.92
N ALA A 147 -20.08 21.90 10.99
CA ALA A 147 -21.19 21.28 10.28
C ALA A 147 -22.28 20.77 11.25
N ARG A 148 -23.54 20.86 10.84
CA ARG A 148 -24.69 20.34 11.62
C ARG A 148 -24.71 18.81 11.65
N HIS A 149 -24.35 18.19 10.53
CA HIS A 149 -24.27 16.74 10.36
C HIS A 149 -22.93 16.41 9.71
N ILE A 150 -22.27 15.36 10.18
CA ILE A 150 -21.06 14.84 9.53
C ILE A 150 -21.28 13.38 9.11
N GLY A 151 -20.53 12.95 8.12
CA GLY A 151 -20.42 11.55 7.73
C GLY A 151 -19.01 11.03 7.98
N ILE A 152 -18.87 9.72 8.14
CA ILE A 152 -17.57 9.04 8.12
C ILE A 152 -17.42 8.29 6.81
N TRP A 153 -16.31 8.51 6.11
CA TRP A 153 -15.86 7.69 4.99
C TRP A 153 -14.70 6.84 5.49
N GLU A 154 -14.97 5.57 5.75
CA GLU A 154 -13.99 4.64 6.31
C GLU A 154 -13.32 3.81 5.22
N TYR A 155 -11.99 3.88 5.15
CA TYR A 155 -11.13 3.07 4.30
C TYR A 155 -10.89 1.68 4.88
N PHE A 156 -11.96 0.90 4.98
CA PHE A 156 -11.88 -0.46 5.54
C PHE A 156 -11.07 -1.40 4.63
N PHE A 157 -11.04 -1.09 3.32
CA PHE A 157 -10.37 -1.82 2.25
C PHE A 157 -10.76 -3.30 2.17
N MET A 158 -10.14 -4.04 1.25
CA MET A 158 -10.53 -5.41 0.89
C MET A 158 -9.32 -6.32 0.69
N ALA A 159 -9.55 -7.60 0.47
CA ALA A 159 -8.52 -8.64 0.33
C ALA A 159 -7.50 -8.40 -0.80
N ARG A 160 -7.78 -7.50 -1.76
CA ARG A 160 -6.79 -7.00 -2.74
C ARG A 160 -5.72 -6.11 -2.11
N ASP A 161 -6.08 -5.43 -1.02
CA ASP A 161 -5.25 -4.44 -0.35
C ASP A 161 -4.46 -5.06 0.82
N TYR A 162 -4.96 -6.13 1.45
CA TYR A 162 -4.31 -6.85 2.55
C TYR A 162 -4.59 -8.36 2.49
N SER A 163 -3.57 -9.18 2.76
CA SER A 163 -3.68 -10.65 2.73
C SER A 163 -4.07 -11.27 4.06
N ILE A 164 -4.10 -10.52 5.16
CA ILE A 164 -4.68 -10.99 6.43
C ILE A 164 -5.98 -10.22 6.64
N PRO A 165 -7.07 -10.86 7.13
CA PRO A 165 -8.30 -10.14 7.49
C PRO A 165 -8.02 -8.99 8.45
N ARG A 166 -8.02 -7.77 7.91
CA ARG A 166 -7.83 -6.50 8.62
C ARG A 166 -9.01 -6.16 9.55
N LEU A 167 -9.08 -6.83 10.70
CA LEU A 167 -10.18 -6.70 11.65
C LEU A 167 -9.68 -6.12 12.99
N THR A 168 -10.19 -4.95 13.37
CA THR A 168 -9.90 -4.28 14.66
C THR A 168 -11.20 -3.81 15.31
N PRO A 169 -12.05 -4.73 15.82
CA PRO A 169 -13.44 -4.42 16.15
C PRO A 169 -13.60 -3.36 17.25
N ALA A 170 -12.78 -3.42 18.30
CA ALA A 170 -12.80 -2.46 19.39
C ALA A 170 -12.46 -1.04 18.90
N ILE A 171 -11.44 -0.90 18.05
CA ILE A 171 -11.02 0.39 17.49
C ILE A 171 -12.14 1.00 16.63
N HIS A 172 -12.80 0.20 15.79
CA HIS A 172 -13.93 0.68 14.98
C HIS A 172 -15.14 1.08 15.84
N ALA A 173 -15.46 0.30 16.88
CA ALA A 173 -16.53 0.64 17.80
C ALA A 173 -16.25 1.95 18.55
N ASP A 174 -15.03 2.15 19.04
CA ASP A 174 -14.62 3.39 19.70
C ASP A 174 -14.67 4.60 18.76
N ALA A 175 -14.15 4.47 17.54
CA ALA A 175 -14.15 5.54 16.55
C ALA A 175 -15.58 5.93 16.14
N PHE A 176 -16.47 4.96 15.93
CA PHE A 176 -17.87 5.24 15.61
C PHE A 176 -18.63 5.86 16.78
N ARG A 177 -18.45 5.36 18.01
CA ARG A 177 -19.02 6.02 19.21
C ARG A 177 -18.56 7.47 19.33
N PHE A 178 -17.26 7.71 19.16
CA PHE A 178 -16.71 9.05 19.22
C PHE A 178 -17.30 9.94 18.12
N ALA A 179 -17.34 9.47 16.87
CA ALA A 179 -17.93 10.22 15.76
C ALA A 179 -19.41 10.54 15.99
N THR A 180 -20.22 9.58 16.46
CA THR A 180 -21.62 9.81 16.80
C THR A 180 -21.77 10.90 17.88
N SER A 181 -20.88 10.94 18.87
CA SER A 181 -20.87 12.02 19.89
C SER A 181 -20.54 13.41 19.33
N LYS A 182 -20.06 13.49 18.08
CA LYS A 182 -19.69 14.72 17.35
C LYS A 182 -20.57 14.96 16.12
N ASN A 183 -21.83 14.54 16.19
CA ASN A 183 -22.86 14.74 15.15
C ASN A 183 -22.72 13.85 13.90
N ALA A 184 -21.96 12.74 13.97
CA ALA A 184 -21.93 11.79 12.87
C ALA A 184 -23.24 11.01 12.76
N GLY A 185 -23.87 11.09 11.59
CA GLY A 185 -25.14 10.41 11.29
C GLY A 185 -25.16 9.70 9.93
N ALA A 186 -24.03 9.69 9.22
CA ALA A 186 -23.88 9.01 7.95
C ALA A 186 -22.56 8.22 7.91
N LEU A 187 -22.57 7.08 7.20
CA LEU A 187 -21.41 6.21 7.07
C LEU A 187 -21.29 5.73 5.63
N PHE A 188 -20.09 5.85 5.08
CA PHE A 188 -19.66 5.17 3.87
C PHE A 188 -18.49 4.26 4.23
N ILE A 189 -18.54 3.00 3.80
CA ILE A 189 -17.46 2.04 4.00
C ILE A 189 -16.86 1.71 2.63
N GLU A 190 -15.61 2.09 2.42
CA GLU A 190 -14.86 1.73 1.23
C GLU A 190 -14.31 0.30 1.36
N THR A 191 -15.09 -0.67 0.91
CA THR A 191 -14.71 -2.08 0.90
C THR A 191 -15.34 -2.80 -0.29
N GLY A 192 -14.83 -3.98 -0.62
CA GLY A 192 -15.28 -4.79 -1.75
C GLY A 192 -16.24 -5.90 -1.32
N SER A 193 -16.97 -6.46 -2.29
CA SER A 193 -17.92 -7.55 -2.06
C SER A 193 -17.27 -8.94 -1.94
N TYR A 194 -16.24 -9.08 -1.11
CA TYR A 194 -15.53 -10.35 -0.88
C TYR A 194 -16.06 -11.10 0.34
N SER A 195 -16.26 -12.41 0.21
CA SER A 195 -16.83 -13.27 1.26
C SER A 195 -16.01 -13.27 2.54
N GLY A 196 -14.68 -13.38 2.46
CA GLY A 196 -13.81 -13.39 3.64
C GLY A 196 -13.69 -12.04 4.34
N ASP A 197 -14.11 -10.95 3.70
CA ASP A 197 -14.23 -9.62 4.30
C ASP A 197 -15.67 -9.32 4.75
N ALA A 198 -16.63 -10.25 4.58
CA ALA A 198 -18.03 -9.99 4.90
C ALA A 198 -18.26 -9.67 6.39
N VAL A 199 -17.45 -10.26 7.28
CA VAL A 199 -17.50 -9.99 8.72
C VAL A 199 -17.28 -8.51 9.05
N LYS A 200 -16.40 -7.83 8.31
CA LYS A 200 -16.09 -6.40 8.50
C LYS A 200 -17.29 -5.53 8.18
N ARG A 201 -17.98 -5.84 7.07
CA ARG A 201 -19.21 -5.13 6.66
C ARG A 201 -20.34 -5.35 7.65
N TYR A 202 -20.52 -6.59 8.10
CA TYR A 202 -21.52 -6.90 9.13
C TYR A 202 -21.26 -6.11 10.41
N LEU A 203 -20.01 -6.09 10.88
CA LEU A 203 -19.58 -5.28 12.01
C LEU A 203 -19.89 -3.80 11.80
N ALA A 204 -19.41 -3.21 10.70
CA ALA A 204 -19.57 -1.78 10.43
C ALA A 204 -21.05 -1.38 10.35
N TYR A 205 -21.89 -2.15 9.66
CA TYR A 205 -23.31 -1.82 9.55
C TYR A 205 -24.05 -1.96 10.88
N LYS A 206 -23.73 -2.96 11.71
CA LYS A 206 -24.32 -3.07 13.04
C LYS A 206 -23.94 -1.89 13.93
N LEU A 207 -22.66 -1.53 13.94
CA LEU A 207 -22.19 -0.38 14.71
C LEU A 207 -22.69 0.97 14.18
N ALA A 208 -22.98 1.08 12.88
CA ALA A 208 -23.54 2.30 12.29
C ALA A 208 -24.91 2.67 12.87
N PHE A 209 -25.74 1.66 13.15
CA PHE A 209 -27.05 1.85 13.78
C PHE A 209 -27.00 1.79 15.32
N HIS A 210 -26.05 1.01 15.85
CA HIS A 210 -25.94 0.71 17.28
C HIS A 210 -24.47 0.74 17.75
N PRO A 211 -23.85 1.93 17.89
CA PRO A 211 -22.44 2.06 18.24
C PRO A 211 -22.12 1.61 19.68
N GLU A 212 -23.13 1.45 20.53
CA GLU A 212 -23.03 0.94 21.90
C GLU A 212 -22.81 -0.59 21.98
N LEU A 213 -23.05 -1.33 20.90
CA LEU A 213 -22.91 -2.78 20.91
C LEU A 213 -21.47 -3.22 21.18
N GLU A 214 -21.34 -4.33 21.92
CA GLU A 214 -20.06 -4.98 22.13
C GLU A 214 -19.60 -5.62 20.81
N PRO A 215 -18.44 -5.21 20.27
CA PRO A 215 -18.08 -5.57 18.90
C PRO A 215 -17.77 -7.06 18.72
N TRP A 216 -17.21 -7.78 19.68
CA TRP A 216 -16.92 -9.21 19.55
C TRP A 216 -18.18 -10.08 19.58
N ARG A 217 -19.26 -9.62 20.21
CA ARG A 217 -20.58 -10.23 20.15
C ARG A 217 -21.17 -10.10 18.75
N ILE A 218 -21.00 -8.94 18.10
CA ILE A 218 -21.40 -8.77 16.68
C ILE A 218 -20.65 -9.76 15.78
N ILE A 219 -19.34 -9.94 16.04
CA ILE A 219 -18.53 -10.93 15.30
C ILE A 219 -19.01 -12.35 15.57
N GLN A 220 -19.32 -12.72 16.83
CA GLN A 220 -19.88 -14.03 17.17
C GLN A 220 -21.22 -14.27 16.46
N ASP A 221 -22.12 -13.29 16.48
CA ASP A 221 -23.41 -13.39 15.81
C ASP A 221 -23.25 -13.64 14.31
N TRP A 222 -22.27 -12.97 13.68
CA TRP A 222 -21.92 -13.22 12.28
C TRP A 222 -21.37 -14.63 12.07
N CYS A 223 -20.44 -15.09 12.91
CA CYS A 223 -19.83 -16.40 12.80
C CYS A 223 -20.88 -17.51 12.92
N ASP A 224 -21.77 -17.41 13.89
CA ASP A 224 -22.85 -18.37 14.13
C ASP A 224 -23.83 -18.43 12.95
N ALA A 225 -24.20 -17.27 12.41
CA ALA A 225 -25.08 -17.20 11.24
C ALA A 225 -24.39 -17.75 9.97
N ALA A 226 -23.10 -17.44 9.79
CA ALA A 226 -22.33 -17.83 8.62
C ALA A 226 -22.12 -19.34 8.55
N VAL A 227 -21.66 -19.97 9.63
CA VAL A 227 -21.18 -21.36 9.60
C VAL A 227 -21.81 -22.29 10.65
N GLY A 228 -22.73 -21.78 11.48
CA GLY A 228 -23.37 -22.53 12.57
C GLY A 228 -22.65 -22.35 13.91
N LYS A 229 -23.37 -22.53 15.02
CA LYS A 229 -22.88 -22.17 16.37
C LYS A 229 -21.61 -22.90 16.81
N LYS A 230 -21.43 -24.17 16.43
CA LYS A 230 -20.23 -24.94 16.80
C LYS A 230 -19.02 -24.49 15.98
N ALA A 231 -19.18 -24.42 14.65
CA ALA A 231 -18.14 -23.93 13.74
C ALA A 231 -17.80 -22.45 13.98
N GLY A 232 -18.78 -21.65 14.34
CA GLY A 232 -18.67 -20.21 14.58
C GLY A 232 -17.68 -19.87 15.69
N LYS A 233 -17.50 -20.75 16.68
CA LYS A 233 -16.47 -20.61 17.72
C LYS A 233 -15.06 -20.59 17.13
N PHE A 234 -14.73 -21.59 16.31
CA PHE A 234 -13.42 -21.69 15.66
C PHE A 234 -13.18 -20.54 14.65
N LEU A 235 -14.24 -20.11 13.96
CA LEU A 235 -14.15 -18.96 13.06
C LEU A 235 -13.87 -17.65 13.81
N LYS A 236 -14.49 -17.46 14.98
CA LYS A 236 -14.21 -16.32 15.85
C LYS A 236 -12.79 -16.38 16.41
N GLU A 237 -12.31 -17.54 16.85
CA GLU A 237 -10.93 -17.73 17.32
C GLU A 237 -9.91 -17.32 16.24
N TYR A 238 -10.15 -17.68 14.97
CA TYR A 238 -9.34 -17.24 13.85
C TYR A 238 -9.32 -15.70 13.72
N TYR A 239 -10.47 -15.04 13.81
CA TYR A 239 -10.54 -13.59 13.74
C TYR A 239 -9.94 -12.86 14.94
N GLU A 240 -10.08 -13.39 16.15
CA GLU A 240 -9.37 -12.90 17.33
C GLU A 240 -7.85 -13.01 17.16
N SER A 241 -7.38 -14.12 16.57
CA SER A 241 -5.96 -14.31 16.29
C SER A 241 -5.47 -13.34 15.19
N CYS A 242 -6.31 -13.01 14.18
CA CYS A 242 -6.02 -11.95 13.21
C CYS A 242 -5.96 -10.55 13.87
N GLU A 243 -6.88 -10.23 14.78
CA GLU A 243 -6.88 -8.95 15.49
C GLU A 243 -5.65 -8.79 16.40
N LYS A 244 -5.28 -9.84 17.12
CA LYS A 244 -4.03 -9.90 17.90
C LYS A 244 -2.80 -9.64 17.03
N PHE A 245 -2.75 -10.23 15.83
CA PHE A 245 -1.69 -9.95 14.87
C PHE A 245 -1.64 -8.45 14.51
N TRP A 246 -2.76 -7.85 14.09
CA TRP A 246 -2.77 -6.44 13.69
C TRP A 246 -2.45 -5.46 14.83
N THR A 247 -2.77 -5.82 16.06
CA THR A 247 -2.55 -5.00 17.26
C THR A 247 -1.20 -5.22 17.92
N SER A 248 -0.39 -6.15 17.40
CA SER A 248 0.89 -6.56 17.99
C SER A 248 1.99 -5.51 17.82
N ASP A 249 2.98 -5.55 18.70
CA ASP A 249 4.15 -4.67 18.62
C ASP A 249 5.04 -5.02 17.43
N GLU A 250 5.08 -6.29 17.01
CA GLU A 250 5.81 -6.74 15.84
C GLU A 250 5.30 -6.05 14.57
N VAL A 251 3.98 -5.96 14.37
CA VAL A 251 3.42 -5.22 13.22
C VAL A 251 3.85 -3.75 13.24
N ARG A 252 3.85 -3.11 14.43
CA ARG A 252 4.28 -1.71 14.61
C ARG A 252 5.76 -1.48 14.30
N GLN A 253 6.60 -2.52 14.41
CA GLN A 253 8.03 -2.46 14.12
C GLN A 253 8.34 -2.65 12.62
N THR A 254 7.39 -3.13 11.83
CA THR A 254 7.59 -3.31 10.38
C THR A 254 7.65 -1.97 9.64
N SER A 255 8.36 -1.92 8.51
CA SER A 255 8.40 -0.72 7.65
C SER A 255 7.05 -0.35 7.02
N TRP A 256 6.06 -1.24 7.08
CA TRP A 256 4.70 -0.97 6.61
C TRP A 256 3.96 -0.01 7.56
N PHE A 257 4.25 -0.06 8.86
CA PHE A 257 3.56 0.74 9.87
C PHE A 257 4.04 2.20 9.86
N THR A 258 3.66 2.93 8.82
CA THR A 258 3.99 4.34 8.62
C THR A 258 2.69 5.16 8.53
N PRO A 259 2.13 5.63 9.65
CA PRO A 259 0.83 6.32 9.69
C PRO A 259 0.86 7.78 9.17
N GLY A 260 1.75 8.09 8.22
CA GLY A 260 1.98 9.44 7.70
C GLY A 260 1.19 9.80 6.43
N THR A 261 0.25 8.95 6.01
CA THR A 261 -0.64 9.16 4.84
C THR A 261 -2.09 8.99 5.26
N THR A 262 -3.07 9.36 4.42
CA THR A 262 -4.52 9.21 4.75
C THR A 262 -4.89 7.79 5.16
N TYR A 263 -4.26 6.80 4.54
CA TYR A 263 -4.42 5.39 4.82
C TYR A 263 -3.07 4.66 4.83
N PHE A 264 -3.00 3.47 5.45
CA PHE A 264 -1.80 2.63 5.34
C PHE A 264 -1.52 2.18 3.90
N LYS A 265 -0.26 1.89 3.57
CA LYS A 265 0.11 1.41 2.24
C LYS A 265 -0.64 0.12 1.91
N ARG A 266 -1.24 0.07 0.72
CA ARG A 266 -1.98 -1.10 0.21
C ARG A 266 -1.05 -2.08 -0.51
N GLY A 267 -1.44 -3.35 -0.49
CA GLY A 267 -0.81 -4.47 -1.18
C GLY A 267 -0.88 -5.74 -0.35
N MET A 268 -1.25 -6.85 -0.99
CA MET A 268 -1.37 -8.15 -0.33
C MET A 268 -0.07 -8.65 0.30
N MET A 269 1.08 -8.27 -0.27
CA MET A 269 2.38 -8.79 0.17
C MET A 269 3.29 -7.63 0.50
N ARG A 270 3.08 -7.06 1.69
CA ARG A 270 3.88 -5.96 2.25
C ARG A 270 4.53 -6.43 3.56
N SER A 271 5.45 -5.62 4.07
CA SER A 271 6.27 -5.96 5.23
C SER A 271 5.51 -6.18 6.54
N TYR A 272 4.21 -5.86 6.65
CA TYR A 272 3.42 -6.27 7.82
C TYR A 272 3.44 -7.80 8.01
N LEU A 273 3.59 -8.58 6.93
CA LEU A 273 3.66 -10.04 6.99
C LEU A 273 4.91 -10.55 7.72
N TYR A 274 5.97 -9.74 7.83
CA TYR A 274 7.18 -10.11 8.58
C TYR A 274 6.92 -10.22 10.09
N ALA A 275 5.81 -9.65 10.56
CA ALA A 275 5.36 -9.78 11.94
C ALA A 275 4.68 -11.13 12.24
N LEU A 276 4.43 -11.98 11.23
CA LEU A 276 3.91 -13.32 11.45
C LEU A 276 5.01 -14.21 12.04
N PRO A 277 4.85 -14.73 13.26
CA PRO A 277 5.80 -15.67 13.82
C PRO A 277 5.71 -17.02 13.10
N ASP A 278 6.78 -17.79 13.21
CA ASP A 278 6.83 -19.18 12.78
C ASP A 278 5.68 -20.00 13.39
N GLY A 279 5.04 -20.87 12.60
CA GLY A 279 3.91 -21.69 13.04
C GLY A 279 2.55 -20.99 13.07
N LYS A 280 2.48 -19.66 12.88
CA LYS A 280 1.20 -18.92 12.99
C LYS A 280 0.21 -19.27 11.89
N LEU A 281 0.68 -19.50 10.67
CA LEU A 281 -0.18 -19.84 9.54
C LEU A 281 -0.75 -21.26 9.71
N GLU A 282 0.05 -22.18 10.24
CA GLU A 282 -0.34 -23.55 10.58
C GLU A 282 -1.39 -23.57 11.71
N GLU A 283 -1.23 -22.71 12.73
CA GLU A 283 -2.23 -22.50 13.78
C GLU A 283 -3.57 -22.04 13.19
N TRP A 284 -3.56 -21.01 12.33
CA TRP A 284 -4.77 -20.51 11.67
C TRP A 284 -5.41 -21.55 10.75
N ARG A 285 -4.60 -22.32 10.03
CA ARG A 285 -5.08 -23.44 9.21
C ARG A 285 -5.83 -24.45 10.06
N SER A 286 -5.26 -24.84 11.21
CA SER A 286 -5.91 -25.77 12.14
C SER A 286 -7.26 -25.24 12.65
N MET A 287 -7.35 -23.95 12.97
CA MET A 287 -8.63 -23.32 13.36
C MET A 287 -9.66 -23.40 12.23
N MET A 288 -9.26 -23.10 10.99
CA MET A 288 -10.15 -23.11 9.84
C MET A 288 -10.56 -24.53 9.41
N GLU A 289 -9.70 -25.52 9.59
CA GLU A 289 -10.03 -26.94 9.39
C GLU A 289 -11.05 -27.43 10.42
N LYS A 290 -10.88 -27.06 11.70
CA LYS A 290 -11.86 -27.36 12.75
C LYS A 290 -13.20 -26.68 12.49
N MET A 291 -13.18 -25.43 12.05
CA MET A 291 -14.38 -24.70 11.63
C MET A 291 -15.12 -25.46 10.52
N LEU A 292 -14.42 -25.87 9.46
CA LEU A 292 -15.01 -26.59 8.35
C LEU A 292 -15.56 -27.96 8.77
N ALA A 293 -14.82 -28.71 9.58
CA ALA A 293 -15.27 -30.01 10.08
C ALA A 293 -16.54 -29.88 10.93
N ALA A 294 -16.57 -28.92 11.87
CA ALA A 294 -17.73 -28.66 12.71
C ALA A 294 -18.95 -28.19 11.89
N ALA A 295 -18.75 -27.42 10.82
CA ALA A 295 -19.83 -27.01 9.93
C ALA A 295 -20.41 -28.22 9.19
N LYS A 296 -19.57 -29.15 8.72
CA LYS A 296 -20.02 -30.38 8.05
C LYS A 296 -20.76 -31.35 8.96
N GLU A 297 -20.45 -31.34 10.25
CA GLU A 297 -21.09 -32.19 11.25
C GLU A 297 -22.47 -31.66 11.66
N ASP A 298 -22.57 -30.36 11.98
CA ASP A 298 -23.74 -29.79 12.68
C ASP A 298 -24.43 -28.63 11.93
N GLY A 299 -23.86 -28.18 10.80
CA GLY A 299 -24.39 -27.08 10.00
C GLY A 299 -25.45 -27.51 8.99
N ASN A 300 -26.31 -26.57 8.58
CA ASN A 300 -27.18 -26.77 7.42
C ASN A 300 -26.39 -26.65 6.09
N ALA A 301 -27.02 -27.02 4.97
CA ALA A 301 -26.37 -27.01 3.66
C ALA A 301 -25.72 -25.66 3.30
N ASP A 302 -26.39 -24.54 3.61
CA ASP A 302 -25.86 -23.20 3.35
C ASP A 302 -24.68 -22.84 4.26
N GLN A 303 -24.71 -23.28 5.52
CA GLN A 303 -23.61 -23.08 6.47
C GLN A 303 -22.38 -23.91 6.05
N CYS A 304 -22.57 -25.16 5.64
CA CYS A 304 -21.52 -25.99 5.07
C CYS A 304 -20.89 -25.32 3.84
N TYR A 305 -21.74 -24.84 2.92
CA TYR A 305 -21.27 -24.15 1.72
C TYR A 305 -20.48 -22.89 2.06
N ARG A 306 -20.97 -22.04 2.96
CA ARG A 306 -20.26 -20.83 3.40
C ARG A 306 -18.94 -21.17 4.10
N ALA A 307 -18.91 -22.22 4.92
CA ALA A 307 -17.67 -22.69 5.58
C ALA A 307 -16.62 -23.10 4.55
N GLU A 308 -17.00 -23.85 3.50
CA GLU A 308 -16.07 -24.21 2.41
C GLU A 308 -15.52 -22.99 1.70
N LYS A 309 -16.37 -21.99 1.41
CA LYS A 309 -15.97 -20.75 0.75
C LYS A 309 -15.04 -19.89 1.60
N LEU A 310 -15.31 -19.78 2.89
CA LEU A 310 -14.43 -19.08 3.84
C LEU A 310 -13.09 -19.80 3.98
N PHE A 311 -13.06 -21.14 3.94
CA PHE A 311 -11.82 -21.90 3.97
C PHE A 311 -10.99 -21.72 2.69
N ASP A 312 -11.64 -21.73 1.51
CA ASP A 312 -10.96 -21.42 0.25
C ASP A 312 -10.38 -19.99 0.26
N PHE A 313 -11.09 -19.03 0.84
CA PHE A 313 -10.60 -17.66 0.99
C PHE A 313 -9.43 -17.57 1.98
N PHE A 314 -9.45 -18.35 3.06
CA PHE A 314 -8.31 -18.48 3.97
C PHE A 314 -7.07 -19.02 3.24
N LYS A 315 -7.22 -20.06 2.39
CA LYS A 315 -6.09 -20.60 1.61
C LYS A 315 -5.45 -19.55 0.69
N PHE A 316 -6.27 -18.65 0.15
CA PHE A 316 -5.78 -17.51 -0.63
C PHE A 316 -4.94 -16.56 0.22
N HIS A 317 -5.43 -16.22 1.42
CA HIS A 317 -4.70 -15.40 2.39
C HIS A 317 -3.41 -16.05 2.88
N GLU A 318 -3.45 -17.34 3.19
CA GLU A 318 -2.31 -18.13 3.63
C GLU A 318 -1.22 -18.20 2.56
N ALA A 319 -1.59 -18.50 1.31
CA ALA A 319 -0.64 -18.53 0.21
C ALA A 319 0.00 -17.15 -0.03
N ALA A 320 -0.78 -16.06 0.09
CA ALA A 320 -0.24 -14.71 0.03
C ALA A 320 0.68 -14.36 1.21
N ALA A 321 0.35 -14.82 2.42
CA ALA A 321 1.15 -14.58 3.61
C ALA A 321 2.52 -15.25 3.52
N TYR A 322 2.58 -16.53 3.11
CA TYR A 322 3.85 -17.20 2.80
C TYR A 322 4.59 -16.48 1.66
N GLY A 323 3.91 -16.13 0.56
CA GLY A 323 4.52 -15.40 -0.56
C GLY A 323 5.11 -14.04 -0.19
N GLY A 324 4.56 -13.40 0.85
CA GLY A 324 5.06 -12.15 1.43
C GLY A 324 6.01 -12.32 2.62
N GLY A 325 6.53 -13.53 2.86
CA GLY A 325 7.58 -13.78 3.83
C GLY A 325 7.13 -14.13 5.25
N GLY A 326 5.84 -14.34 5.49
CA GLY A 326 5.32 -14.67 6.82
C GLY A 326 5.95 -15.95 7.40
N GLY A 327 6.40 -15.89 8.65
CA GLY A 327 7.07 -16.98 9.35
C GLY A 327 8.52 -17.28 8.90
N LEU A 328 9.03 -16.59 7.86
CA LEU A 328 10.34 -16.87 7.25
C LEU A 328 11.26 -15.63 7.22
N ILE A 329 10.70 -14.44 7.07
CA ILE A 329 11.44 -13.18 7.07
C ILE A 329 11.28 -12.52 8.44
N PRO A 330 12.37 -12.10 9.10
CA PRO A 330 12.29 -11.45 10.40
C PRO A 330 11.59 -10.08 10.29
N VAL A 331 11.00 -9.60 11.39
CA VAL A 331 10.23 -8.35 11.48
C VAL A 331 10.94 -7.15 10.82
N GLY A 332 12.26 -7.05 11.00
CA GLY A 332 13.09 -5.99 10.41
C GLY A 332 13.36 -6.10 8.91
N GLY A 333 12.96 -7.20 8.25
CA GLY A 333 13.19 -7.48 6.83
C GLY A 333 14.57 -8.07 6.49
N LYS A 334 15.48 -8.15 7.46
CA LYS A 334 16.85 -8.65 7.30
C LYS A 334 17.24 -9.63 8.39
N PHE A 335 17.96 -10.65 7.97
CA PHE A 335 18.65 -11.54 8.89
C PHE A 335 19.80 -10.82 9.58
N THR A 336 19.96 -11.09 10.87
CA THR A 336 21.04 -10.58 11.71
C THR A 336 22.12 -11.63 11.98
N GLY A 337 21.82 -12.90 11.71
CA GLY A 337 22.75 -14.00 11.93
C GLY A 337 22.59 -15.14 10.92
N THR A 338 23.69 -15.88 10.70
CA THR A 338 23.73 -17.04 9.81
C THR A 338 22.67 -18.10 10.18
N GLY A 339 22.38 -18.30 11.47
CA GLY A 339 21.36 -19.25 11.93
C GLY A 339 19.96 -18.97 11.39
N GLU A 340 19.56 -17.70 11.34
CA GLU A 340 18.24 -17.29 10.84
C GLU A 340 18.12 -17.56 9.33
N VAL A 341 19.18 -17.26 8.57
CA VAL A 341 19.23 -17.55 7.13
C VAL A 341 19.13 -19.06 6.88
N MET A 342 19.85 -19.87 7.65
CA MET A 342 19.79 -21.33 7.52
C MET A 342 18.41 -21.90 7.88
N ALA A 343 17.76 -21.35 8.92
CA ALA A 343 16.40 -21.73 9.29
C ALA A 343 15.38 -21.37 8.20
N MET A 344 15.52 -20.19 7.58
CA MET A 344 14.69 -19.81 6.43
C MET A 344 14.93 -20.76 5.25
N LEU A 345 16.17 -21.07 4.90
CA LEU A 345 16.51 -21.98 3.78
C LEU A 345 15.91 -23.37 3.98
N GLU A 346 15.86 -23.88 5.22
CA GLU A 346 15.23 -25.17 5.52
C GLU A 346 13.73 -25.20 5.18
N LYS A 347 13.03 -24.11 5.47
CA LYS A 347 11.56 -24.00 5.35
C LYS A 347 11.09 -23.45 4.01
N LEU A 348 11.98 -22.76 3.29
CA LEU A 348 11.67 -22.11 2.03
C LEU A 348 10.98 -23.04 1.00
N PRO A 349 11.39 -24.31 0.81
CA PRO A 349 10.68 -25.22 -0.10
C PRO A 349 9.18 -25.35 0.21
N GLY A 350 8.82 -25.58 1.47
CA GLY A 350 7.42 -25.72 1.88
C GLY A 350 6.63 -24.42 1.71
N ALA A 351 7.20 -23.28 2.12
CA ALA A 351 6.56 -21.98 1.92
C ALA A 351 6.30 -21.66 0.43
N MET A 352 7.26 -22.01 -0.43
CA MET A 352 7.14 -21.83 -1.87
C MET A 352 6.10 -22.76 -2.51
N GLU A 353 5.89 -23.97 -1.97
CA GLU A 353 4.81 -24.85 -2.39
C GLU A 353 3.44 -24.20 -2.16
N TYR A 354 3.18 -23.70 -0.94
CA TYR A 354 1.93 -22.96 -0.64
C TYR A 354 1.78 -21.70 -1.50
N SER A 355 2.85 -20.93 -1.65
CA SER A 355 2.87 -19.73 -2.49
C SER A 355 2.59 -20.05 -3.96
N SER A 356 3.11 -21.17 -4.49
CA SER A 356 2.87 -21.60 -5.88
C SER A 356 1.40 -21.98 -6.13
N GLY A 357 0.71 -22.48 -5.09
CA GLY A 357 -0.73 -22.77 -5.12
C GLY A 357 -1.63 -21.54 -5.20
N PHE A 358 -1.09 -20.33 -4.96
CA PHE A 358 -1.86 -19.09 -4.96
C PHE A 358 -2.66 -18.89 -6.24
N HIS A 359 -2.07 -19.16 -7.42
CA HIS A 359 -2.76 -19.00 -8.70
C HIS A 359 -3.99 -19.92 -8.81
N THR A 360 -3.82 -21.18 -8.43
CA THR A 360 -4.89 -22.19 -8.45
C THR A 360 -6.02 -21.82 -7.50
N VAL A 361 -5.69 -21.44 -6.27
CA VAL A 361 -6.67 -21.00 -5.28
C VAL A 361 -7.38 -19.73 -5.76
N PHE A 362 -6.63 -18.79 -6.32
CA PHE A 362 -7.21 -17.57 -6.90
C PHE A 362 -8.21 -17.87 -8.02
N GLN A 363 -7.82 -18.70 -8.99
CA GLN A 363 -8.70 -19.06 -10.10
C GLN A 363 -9.98 -19.72 -9.58
N LYS A 364 -9.85 -20.59 -8.56
CA LYS A 364 -11.00 -21.22 -7.90
C LYS A 364 -11.95 -20.16 -7.31
N ILE A 365 -11.46 -19.25 -6.46
CA ILE A 365 -12.29 -18.22 -5.83
C ILE A 365 -12.84 -17.20 -6.85
N ALA A 366 -12.10 -16.91 -7.93
CA ALA A 366 -12.56 -15.99 -8.97
C ALA A 366 -13.65 -16.61 -9.86
N SER A 367 -13.58 -17.91 -10.11
CA SER A 367 -14.56 -18.63 -10.93
C SER A 367 -15.92 -18.77 -10.25
N ASP A 368 -15.95 -18.82 -8.91
CA ASP A 368 -17.18 -19.12 -8.18
C ASP A 368 -18.13 -17.94 -8.01
N ARG A 369 -17.67 -16.70 -8.24
CA ARG A 369 -18.37 -15.40 -8.05
C ARG A 369 -18.98 -15.17 -6.67
N PHE A 370 -19.03 -16.17 -5.81
CA PHE A 370 -19.49 -16.10 -4.43
C PHE A 370 -18.49 -15.33 -3.57
N ASN A 371 -17.20 -15.58 -3.81
CA ASN A 371 -16.13 -14.93 -3.08
C ASN A 371 -15.87 -13.49 -3.54
N GLY A 372 -16.63 -12.97 -4.49
CA GLY A 372 -16.57 -11.60 -5.00
C GLY A 372 -16.01 -11.49 -6.42
N ASN A 373 -16.03 -10.27 -6.97
CA ASN A 373 -15.49 -9.99 -8.29
C ASN A 373 -13.97 -9.80 -8.22
N PHE A 374 -13.28 -10.92 -8.30
CA PHE A 374 -11.84 -10.96 -8.48
C PHE A 374 -11.47 -10.70 -9.94
N HIS A 375 -11.01 -9.49 -10.25
CA HIS A 375 -10.48 -9.18 -11.58
C HIS A 375 -9.13 -9.88 -11.77
N THR A 376 -9.06 -10.80 -12.75
CA THR A 376 -7.87 -11.60 -13.05
C THR A 376 -6.75 -10.79 -13.72
N ASP A 377 -7.04 -9.58 -14.18
CA ASP A 377 -6.12 -8.80 -15.03
C ASP A 377 -4.84 -8.36 -14.29
N ASN A 378 -4.86 -8.34 -12.95
CA ASN A 378 -3.70 -8.01 -12.12
C ASN A 378 -3.02 -9.24 -11.49
N LEU A 379 -3.42 -10.48 -11.85
CA LEU A 379 -2.89 -11.69 -11.19
C LEU A 379 -1.40 -11.90 -11.33
N SER A 380 -0.85 -11.50 -12.45
CA SER A 380 0.57 -11.62 -12.73
C SER A 380 1.44 -10.80 -11.77
N GLU A 381 0.88 -9.75 -11.16
CA GLU A 381 1.58 -8.97 -10.14
C GLU A 381 1.62 -9.70 -8.79
N TYR A 382 0.63 -10.55 -8.52
CA TYR A 382 0.49 -11.27 -7.24
C TYR A 382 1.16 -12.66 -7.22
N THR A 383 1.48 -13.23 -8.38
CA THR A 383 1.95 -14.62 -8.55
C THR A 383 3.47 -14.75 -8.67
N ARG A 384 4.22 -13.64 -8.73
CA ARG A 384 5.68 -13.65 -8.93
C ARG A 384 6.46 -13.63 -7.62
N THR A 385 5.90 -14.24 -6.60
CA THR A 385 6.36 -14.13 -5.24
C THR A 385 7.57 -15.00 -5.01
N GLY A 386 8.56 -14.43 -4.32
CA GLY A 386 9.84 -15.07 -4.05
C GLY A 386 11.00 -14.10 -4.00
N ALA A 387 10.93 -12.98 -4.74
CA ALA A 387 11.98 -11.96 -4.74
C ALA A 387 12.35 -11.50 -3.33
N ILE A 388 11.38 -11.46 -2.42
CA ILE A 388 11.57 -11.13 -1.00
C ILE A 388 12.57 -12.04 -0.28
N PHE A 389 12.50 -13.35 -0.50
CA PHE A 389 13.41 -14.33 0.09
C PHE A 389 14.81 -14.20 -0.48
N PHE A 390 14.92 -14.01 -1.80
CA PHE A 390 16.20 -13.83 -2.45
C PHE A 390 16.82 -12.47 -2.14
N ASN A 391 16.01 -11.43 -1.93
CA ASN A 391 16.47 -10.13 -1.46
C ASN A 391 17.08 -10.25 -0.05
N ALA A 392 16.45 -11.02 0.84
CA ALA A 392 16.99 -11.29 2.16
C ALA A 392 18.21 -12.23 2.15
N LEU A 393 18.30 -13.15 1.19
CA LEU A 393 19.42 -14.10 1.03
C LEU A 393 20.65 -13.49 0.35
N LEU A 394 20.47 -12.60 -0.62
CA LEU A 394 21.53 -12.08 -1.48
C LEU A 394 22.71 -11.42 -0.73
N PRO A 395 22.51 -10.69 0.39
CA PRO A 395 23.61 -10.21 1.23
C PRO A 395 24.48 -11.34 1.83
N TRP A 396 23.92 -12.54 1.99
CA TRP A 396 24.56 -13.69 2.65
C TRP A 396 25.18 -14.69 1.67
N ARG A 397 25.07 -14.44 0.36
CA ARG A 397 25.51 -15.35 -0.72
C ARG A 397 26.98 -15.83 -0.64
N ASN A 398 27.83 -15.08 0.07
CA ASN A 398 29.25 -15.39 0.22
C ASN A 398 29.61 -16.04 1.57
N ASN A 399 28.65 -16.17 2.49
CA ASN A 399 28.88 -16.87 3.75
C ASN A 399 28.98 -18.40 3.47
N PRO A 400 30.07 -19.08 3.87
CA PRO A 400 30.28 -20.49 3.54
C PRO A 400 29.15 -21.43 3.98
N ALA A 401 28.65 -21.26 5.22
CA ALA A 401 27.59 -22.10 5.77
C ALA A 401 26.25 -21.86 5.05
N VAL A 402 25.94 -20.59 4.73
CA VAL A 402 24.74 -20.25 3.94
C VAL A 402 24.83 -20.84 2.54
N ARG A 403 26.01 -20.79 1.90
CA ARG A 403 26.22 -21.39 0.58
C ARG A 403 25.99 -22.89 0.61
N GLU A 404 26.64 -23.59 1.54
CA GLU A 404 26.50 -25.03 1.71
C GLU A 404 25.03 -25.42 1.91
N LYS A 405 24.35 -24.78 2.87
CA LYS A 405 22.93 -25.03 3.15
C LYS A 405 22.05 -24.70 1.95
N GLY A 406 22.30 -23.58 1.27
CA GLY A 406 21.50 -23.14 0.13
C GLY A 406 21.63 -24.07 -1.08
N PHE A 407 22.84 -24.54 -1.38
CA PHE A 407 23.05 -25.55 -2.43
C PHE A 407 22.47 -26.91 -2.05
N ALA A 408 22.60 -27.34 -0.79
CA ALA A 408 21.97 -28.56 -0.30
C ALA A 408 20.44 -28.48 -0.42
N THR A 409 19.84 -27.34 -0.05
CA THR A 409 18.41 -27.08 -0.21
C THR A 409 18.02 -27.15 -1.68
N ALA A 410 18.75 -26.46 -2.56
CA ALA A 410 18.50 -26.51 -4.00
C ALA A 410 18.69 -27.90 -4.61
N ALA A 411 19.48 -28.79 -3.99
CA ALA A 411 19.69 -30.15 -4.47
C ALA A 411 18.54 -31.11 -4.12
N ARG A 412 17.71 -30.79 -3.12
CA ARG A 412 16.63 -31.68 -2.65
C ARG A 412 15.66 -32.08 -3.79
N PRO A 413 15.15 -33.31 -3.83
CA PRO A 413 14.25 -33.77 -4.90
C PRO A 413 12.89 -33.06 -4.94
N ASP A 414 12.37 -32.62 -3.79
CA ASP A 414 11.09 -31.92 -3.64
C ASP A 414 11.15 -30.44 -4.08
N VAL A 415 12.36 -29.90 -4.28
CA VAL A 415 12.54 -28.51 -4.72
C VAL A 415 12.38 -28.40 -6.23
N GLY A 416 11.29 -27.75 -6.66
CA GLY A 416 10.98 -27.47 -8.06
C GLY A 416 12.05 -26.66 -8.79
N ALA A 417 12.09 -26.78 -10.12
CA ALA A 417 13.13 -26.19 -10.96
C ALA A 417 13.27 -24.66 -10.82
N GLU A 418 12.17 -23.94 -10.66
CA GLU A 418 12.19 -22.49 -10.50
C GLU A 418 12.92 -22.06 -9.22
N LEU A 419 12.52 -22.60 -8.06
CA LEU A 419 13.16 -22.32 -6.77
C LEU A 419 14.62 -22.77 -6.78
N ARG A 420 14.90 -23.95 -7.35
CA ARG A 420 16.26 -24.49 -7.52
C ARG A 420 17.17 -23.52 -8.26
N ASN A 421 16.72 -23.04 -9.43
CA ASN A 421 17.51 -22.13 -10.27
C ASN A 421 17.70 -20.78 -9.59
N LYS A 422 16.65 -20.22 -8.97
CA LYS A 422 16.76 -18.95 -8.22
C LYS A 422 17.73 -19.04 -7.05
N LEU A 423 17.72 -20.14 -6.28
CA LEU A 423 18.68 -20.38 -5.19
C LEU A 423 20.12 -20.43 -5.73
N ARG A 424 20.36 -21.28 -6.73
CA ARG A 424 21.70 -21.43 -7.33
C ARG A 424 22.21 -20.12 -7.91
N ASP A 425 21.38 -19.42 -8.67
CA ASP A 425 21.75 -18.17 -9.31
C ASP A 425 22.00 -17.04 -8.31
N THR A 426 21.26 -17.00 -7.20
CA THR A 426 21.49 -16.02 -6.11
C THR A 426 22.82 -16.30 -5.41
N LEU A 427 23.11 -17.58 -5.11
CA LEU A 427 24.37 -17.97 -4.48
C LEU A 427 25.56 -17.77 -5.42
N ASP A 428 25.41 -18.02 -6.72
CA ASP A 428 26.46 -17.79 -7.72
C ASP A 428 26.38 -16.41 -8.39
N PHE A 429 25.67 -15.44 -7.78
CA PHE A 429 25.52 -14.07 -8.30
C PHE A 429 26.86 -13.45 -8.76
N ASP A 430 27.92 -13.61 -7.97
CA ASP A 430 29.23 -13.04 -8.27
C ASP A 430 29.88 -13.68 -9.52
N ARG A 431 29.52 -14.91 -9.87
CA ARG A 431 29.99 -15.63 -11.06
C ARG A 431 29.14 -15.37 -12.30
N LYS A 432 27.90 -14.90 -12.13
CA LYS A 432 27.03 -14.59 -13.28
C LYS A 432 27.51 -13.34 -14.03
N LYS A 433 27.31 -13.36 -15.36
CA LYS A 433 27.63 -12.25 -16.26
C LYS A 433 26.82 -11.00 -15.85
N ASN A 434 27.49 -9.86 -15.77
CA ASN A 434 26.81 -8.58 -15.60
C ASN A 434 26.05 -8.24 -16.88
N LEU A 435 24.75 -7.99 -16.76
CA LEU A 435 23.87 -7.59 -17.87
C LEU A 435 23.96 -6.10 -18.18
N ILE A 436 24.53 -5.30 -17.28
CA ILE A 436 24.83 -3.90 -17.57
C ILE A 436 26.02 -3.86 -18.54
N PRO A 437 25.86 -3.32 -19.77
CA PRO A 437 26.94 -3.23 -20.73
C PRO A 437 28.01 -2.23 -20.26
N ASP A 438 29.27 -2.51 -20.57
CA ASP A 438 30.34 -1.53 -20.45
C ASP A 438 30.28 -0.59 -21.65
N LEU A 439 29.93 0.67 -21.40
CA LEU A 439 29.70 1.69 -22.43
C LEU A 439 30.82 2.74 -22.39
N PRO A 440 31.19 3.33 -23.55
CA PRO A 440 31.93 4.58 -23.61
C PRO A 440 31.21 5.69 -22.84
N ASP A 441 31.97 6.64 -22.27
CA ASP A 441 31.46 7.64 -21.33
C ASP A 441 30.30 8.47 -21.91
N GLU A 442 30.36 8.84 -23.20
CA GLU A 442 29.30 9.57 -23.89
C GLU A 442 27.98 8.79 -24.02
N LEU A 443 28.04 7.46 -24.12
CA LEU A 443 26.85 6.61 -24.16
C LEU A 443 26.35 6.31 -22.75
N GLU A 444 27.25 5.99 -21.81
CA GLU A 444 26.91 5.76 -20.41
C GLU A 444 26.16 6.97 -19.83
N LYS A 445 26.65 8.19 -20.09
CA LYS A 445 26.00 9.43 -19.64
C LYS A 445 24.56 9.60 -20.16
N LYS A 446 24.22 9.05 -21.34
CA LYS A 446 22.86 9.07 -21.90
C LYS A 446 21.92 8.09 -21.22
N GLU A 447 22.45 7.00 -20.65
CA GLU A 447 21.67 6.02 -19.89
C GLU A 447 21.26 6.55 -18.52
N TRP A 448 22.04 7.48 -17.96
CA TRP A 448 21.69 8.21 -16.75
C TRP A 448 20.70 9.33 -17.04
N ARG A 449 19.43 9.08 -16.76
CA ARG A 449 18.36 10.08 -16.91
C ARG A 449 18.13 10.84 -15.60
N ILE A 450 17.93 12.14 -15.75
CA ILE A 450 17.70 13.06 -14.64
C ILE A 450 16.32 12.80 -14.03
N SER A 451 16.29 12.58 -12.71
CA SER A 451 15.07 12.35 -11.93
C SER A 451 14.31 13.65 -11.63
N TYR A 452 15.03 14.77 -11.42
CA TYR A 452 14.49 16.10 -11.09
C TYR A 452 15.30 17.24 -11.71
N LYS A 453 14.64 18.38 -11.97
CA LYS A 453 15.28 19.58 -12.51
C LYS A 453 16.46 20.02 -11.63
N GLY A 454 17.68 19.98 -12.18
CA GLY A 454 18.89 20.47 -11.51
C GLY A 454 19.92 19.38 -11.17
N VAL A 455 19.53 18.11 -11.05
CA VAL A 455 20.49 17.01 -10.80
C VAL A 455 21.44 16.88 -11.99
N LYS A 456 22.75 16.82 -11.74
CA LYS A 456 23.77 16.56 -12.76
C LYS A 456 24.45 15.23 -12.50
N VAL A 457 24.72 14.51 -13.58
CA VAL A 457 25.49 13.26 -13.57
C VAL A 457 26.79 13.49 -14.33
N ALA A 458 27.91 13.17 -13.69
CA ALA A 458 29.23 13.19 -14.27
C ALA A 458 29.88 11.80 -14.15
N ILE A 459 30.72 11.46 -15.12
CA ILE A 459 31.55 10.26 -15.07
C ILE A 459 32.94 10.72 -14.63
N GLU A 460 33.45 10.14 -13.56
CA GLU A 460 34.80 10.36 -13.08
C GLU A 460 35.59 9.07 -13.19
N GLN A 461 36.90 9.18 -13.39
CA GLN A 461 37.83 8.05 -13.35
C GLN A 461 38.79 8.26 -12.19
N GLU A 462 38.90 7.25 -11.32
CA GLU A 462 39.85 7.20 -10.20
C GLU A 462 40.47 5.80 -10.19
N ASP A 463 41.80 5.69 -10.13
CA ASP A 463 42.54 4.43 -10.16
C ASP A 463 42.16 3.49 -11.32
N GLY A 464 41.83 4.07 -12.49
CA GLY A 464 41.41 3.32 -13.69
C GLY A 464 39.99 2.74 -13.61
N LYS A 465 39.21 3.07 -12.58
CA LYS A 465 37.81 2.65 -12.44
C LYS A 465 36.87 3.83 -12.70
N LYS A 466 35.85 3.59 -13.52
CA LYS A 466 34.77 4.56 -13.75
C LYS A 466 33.85 4.62 -12.53
N ARG A 467 33.52 5.81 -12.07
CA ARG A 467 32.48 6.07 -11.06
C ARG A 467 31.52 7.14 -11.54
N ILE A 468 30.26 7.04 -11.13
CA ILE A 468 29.22 8.00 -11.48
C ILE A 468 29.01 8.96 -10.32
N LYS A 469 29.29 10.24 -10.54
CA LYS A 469 29.02 11.31 -9.59
C LYS A 469 27.66 11.90 -9.83
N VAL A 470 26.84 11.92 -8.78
CA VAL A 470 25.50 12.52 -8.80
C VAL A 470 25.53 13.73 -7.88
N LEU A 471 25.26 14.92 -8.41
CA LEU A 471 25.26 16.18 -7.66
C LEU A 471 23.94 16.94 -7.81
N GLN A 472 23.53 17.68 -6.77
CA GLN A 472 22.37 18.57 -6.83
C GLN A 472 22.71 19.98 -6.35
N PRO A 473 22.53 21.01 -7.20
CA PRO A 473 22.81 22.41 -6.85
C PRO A 473 21.61 23.13 -6.20
N SER A 474 20.66 22.41 -5.60
CA SER A 474 19.37 22.96 -5.13
C SER A 474 19.06 22.44 -3.73
N PRO A 475 18.35 23.20 -2.87
CA PRO A 475 18.01 22.80 -1.51
C PRO A 475 16.95 21.69 -1.51
N SER A 476 17.39 20.46 -1.77
CA SER A 476 16.59 19.24 -1.57
C SER A 476 17.24 18.44 -0.46
N THR A 477 16.43 17.79 0.37
CA THR A 477 16.90 16.90 1.44
C THR A 477 17.21 15.49 0.94
N TRP A 478 17.14 15.26 -0.37
CA TRP A 478 17.45 13.98 -1.01
C TRP A 478 17.87 14.18 -2.48
N LEU A 479 18.69 13.26 -2.96
CA LEU A 479 19.26 13.23 -4.30
C LEU A 479 19.09 11.84 -4.91
N ALA A 480 18.65 11.76 -6.17
CA ALA A 480 18.49 10.49 -6.86
C ALA A 480 19.00 10.55 -8.30
N ALA A 481 19.64 9.48 -8.74
CA ALA A 481 19.93 9.25 -10.16
C ALA A 481 19.21 7.99 -10.64
N ARG A 482 18.80 8.01 -11.92
CA ARG A 482 18.12 6.90 -12.57
C ARG A 482 18.93 6.43 -13.77
N ARG A 483 19.28 5.15 -13.82
CA ARG A 483 19.94 4.51 -14.96
C ARG A 483 18.98 3.59 -15.70
N LEU A 484 18.94 3.65 -17.02
CA LEU A 484 18.23 2.66 -17.83
C LEU A 484 18.89 1.28 -17.69
N LEU A 485 18.06 0.23 -17.66
CA LEU A 485 18.50 -1.17 -17.55
C LEU A 485 17.80 -2.04 -18.62
N PRO A 486 18.51 -3.06 -19.14
CA PRO A 486 17.97 -4.01 -20.13
C PRO A 486 17.08 -5.06 -19.45
N LEU A 487 15.96 -4.62 -18.87
CA LEU A 487 15.00 -5.51 -18.22
C LEU A 487 13.96 -6.04 -19.22
N GLU A 488 13.79 -7.35 -19.24
CA GLU A 488 12.76 -8.03 -20.03
C GLU A 488 11.53 -8.37 -19.18
N SER A 489 10.39 -8.55 -19.82
CA SER A 489 9.15 -8.96 -19.16
C SER A 489 9.23 -10.36 -18.57
N ARG A 490 8.57 -10.57 -17.42
CA ARG A 490 8.41 -11.89 -16.77
C ARG A 490 9.72 -12.55 -16.33
N LYS A 491 10.70 -11.75 -15.92
CA LYS A 491 12.00 -12.21 -15.43
C LYS A 491 12.20 -11.76 -13.98
N THR A 492 13.12 -12.42 -13.28
CA THR A 492 13.58 -11.99 -11.96
C THR A 492 15.02 -11.52 -12.08
N TYR A 493 15.31 -10.33 -11.56
CA TYR A 493 16.66 -9.76 -11.58
C TYR A 493 17.16 -9.49 -10.16
N ALA A 494 18.45 -9.74 -9.95
CA ALA A 494 19.19 -9.29 -8.80
C ALA A 494 20.10 -8.13 -9.21
N LEU A 495 20.05 -7.05 -8.45
CA LEU A 495 20.84 -5.84 -8.62
C LEU A 495 21.72 -5.64 -7.39
N GLU A 496 23.01 -5.43 -7.59
CA GLU A 496 23.94 -4.91 -6.58
C GLU A 496 24.42 -3.52 -7.02
N VAL A 497 24.41 -2.56 -6.08
CA VAL A 497 24.94 -1.21 -6.27
C VAL A 497 25.92 -0.91 -5.15
N LYS A 498 27.15 -0.54 -5.49
CA LYS A 498 28.12 0.01 -4.53
C LYS A 498 28.16 1.51 -4.67
N ALA A 499 27.93 2.22 -3.58
CA ALA A 499 27.87 3.67 -3.56
C ALA A 499 28.47 4.23 -2.28
N TRP A 500 28.82 5.50 -2.29
CA TRP A 500 29.29 6.22 -1.09
C TRP A 500 29.12 7.73 -1.26
N SER A 501 29.14 8.47 -0.14
CA SER A 501 29.21 9.93 -0.16
C SER A 501 30.28 10.42 0.81
N PRO A 502 31.08 11.44 0.46
CA PRO A 502 32.02 12.08 1.40
C PRO A 502 31.31 12.99 2.42
N PHE A 503 30.01 13.21 2.30
CA PHE A 503 29.24 14.16 3.11
C PHE A 503 28.30 13.50 4.12
N GLY A 504 27.66 14.33 4.95
CA GLY A 504 26.60 14.00 5.90
C GLY A 504 27.03 13.41 7.25
N THR A 505 26.06 13.25 8.15
CA THR A 505 26.22 12.64 9.48
C THR A 505 25.32 11.41 9.64
N GLU A 506 25.72 10.46 10.49
CA GLU A 506 25.06 9.15 10.65
C GLU A 506 23.58 9.22 11.05
N SER A 507 23.14 10.31 11.68
CA SER A 507 21.77 10.49 12.15
C SER A 507 20.78 10.99 11.08
N GLN A 508 21.27 11.52 9.95
CA GLN A 508 20.43 12.15 8.92
C GLN A 508 20.45 11.41 7.57
N MET A 509 21.45 10.55 7.35
CA MET A 509 21.65 9.91 6.05
C MET A 509 20.94 8.57 5.93
N SER A 510 20.31 8.35 4.77
CA SER A 510 19.67 7.10 4.43
C SER A 510 19.70 6.92 2.90
N SER A 511 19.94 5.71 2.42
CA SER A 511 20.07 5.45 0.98
C SER A 511 19.23 4.25 0.58
N ARG A 512 18.76 4.23 -0.67
CA ARG A 512 17.94 3.12 -1.17
C ARG A 512 18.08 2.94 -2.67
N ILE A 513 17.74 1.75 -3.14
CA ILE A 513 17.61 1.46 -4.56
C ILE A 513 16.18 1.07 -4.91
N ILE A 514 15.74 1.45 -6.10
CA ILE A 514 14.43 1.04 -6.64
C ILE A 514 14.69 0.42 -8.01
N LEU A 515 14.12 -0.76 -8.24
CA LEU A 515 14.15 -1.42 -9.54
C LEU A 515 12.74 -1.38 -10.12
N GLY A 516 12.56 -0.61 -11.20
CA GLY A 516 11.27 -0.43 -11.86
C GLY A 516 11.28 -1.00 -13.28
N GLY A 517 10.16 -1.59 -13.71
CA GLY A 517 9.92 -2.02 -15.09
C GLY A 517 8.61 -1.43 -15.60
N GLY A 518 8.54 -1.02 -16.86
CA GLY A 518 7.36 -0.34 -17.39
C GLY A 518 7.14 -0.49 -18.88
N LYS A 519 5.93 -0.11 -19.31
CA LYS A 519 5.54 0.01 -20.73
C LYS A 519 5.93 1.38 -21.28
N GLU A 520 5.80 2.43 -20.47
CA GLU A 520 6.13 3.83 -20.74
C GLU A 520 6.78 4.50 -19.51
N ILE A 521 7.40 5.68 -19.69
CA ILE A 521 8.10 6.41 -18.61
C ILE A 521 7.19 6.70 -17.39
N LEU A 522 5.88 6.80 -17.60
CA LEU A 522 4.89 7.14 -16.57
C LEU A 522 4.08 5.95 -16.03
N SER A 523 4.17 4.76 -16.64
CA SER A 523 3.50 3.53 -16.22
C SER A 523 4.52 2.46 -15.83
N SER A 524 5.11 2.63 -14.65
CA SER A 524 6.12 1.72 -14.11
C SER A 524 5.59 0.99 -12.89
N SER A 525 5.75 -0.33 -12.86
CA SER A 525 5.63 -1.14 -11.64
C SER A 525 6.99 -1.10 -10.95
N PHE A 526 7.03 -0.68 -9.69
CA PHE A 526 8.26 -0.53 -8.92
C PHE A 526 8.33 -1.60 -7.82
N GLU A 527 9.48 -2.26 -7.73
CA GLU A 527 9.90 -2.89 -6.49
C GLU A 527 10.96 -2.00 -5.84
N GLU A 528 10.68 -1.59 -4.61
CA GLU A 528 11.58 -0.75 -3.81
C GLU A 528 12.44 -1.66 -2.93
N SER A 529 13.68 -1.26 -2.63
CA SER A 529 14.35 -1.83 -1.46
C SER A 529 13.46 -1.54 -0.25
N SER A 530 13.09 -2.60 0.47
CA SER A 530 12.19 -2.53 1.64
C SER A 530 12.73 -1.68 2.79
N GLU A 531 13.96 -1.21 2.66
CA GLU A 531 14.72 -0.50 3.67
C GLU A 531 15.57 0.61 3.09
N PHE A 532 15.90 1.55 3.96
CA PHE A 532 17.01 2.44 3.76
C PHE A 532 18.28 1.86 4.40
N TYR A 533 19.36 1.83 3.64
CA TYR A 533 20.71 1.57 4.14
C TYR A 533 21.20 2.85 4.80
N LYS A 534 21.53 2.79 6.10
CA LYS A 534 22.14 3.90 6.83
C LYS A 534 23.61 4.04 6.38
N PRO A 535 23.99 5.11 5.66
CA PRO A 535 25.37 5.41 5.37
C PRO A 535 25.98 6.17 6.56
N CYS A 536 27.29 6.04 6.72
CA CYS A 536 28.07 7.02 7.49
C CYS A 536 28.99 7.77 6.51
N GLN A 537 29.38 8.98 6.90
CA GLN A 537 30.31 9.80 6.12
C GLN A 537 31.53 8.99 5.65
N GLY A 538 31.80 9.01 4.34
CA GLY A 538 32.96 8.35 3.75
C GLY A 538 32.88 6.82 3.71
N LYS A 539 31.81 6.18 4.21
CA LYS A 539 31.65 4.72 4.15
C LYS A 539 31.03 4.30 2.82
N ARG A 540 31.64 3.26 2.23
CA ARG A 540 31.08 2.52 1.11
C ARG A 540 29.96 1.61 1.59
N ILE A 541 28.84 1.68 0.89
CA ILE A 541 27.69 0.82 1.11
C ILE A 541 27.49 -0.10 -0.09
N THR A 542 27.09 -1.33 0.18
CA THR A 542 26.62 -2.27 -0.84
C THR A 542 25.12 -2.46 -0.64
N MET A 543 24.35 -2.03 -1.64
CA MET A 543 22.90 -2.16 -1.68
C MET A 543 22.55 -3.29 -2.63
N THR A 544 21.60 -4.12 -2.24
CA THR A 544 21.16 -5.26 -3.05
C THR A 544 19.65 -5.28 -3.12
N LEU A 545 19.11 -5.65 -4.28
CA LEU A 545 17.67 -5.79 -4.50
C LEU A 545 17.42 -6.94 -5.44
N VAL A 546 16.43 -7.76 -5.13
CA VAL A 546 15.85 -8.71 -6.08
C VAL A 546 14.44 -8.24 -6.40
N ALA A 547 14.08 -8.21 -7.69
CA ALA A 547 12.75 -7.81 -8.13
C ALA A 547 12.28 -8.63 -9.31
N ASN A 548 10.96 -8.73 -9.46
CA ASN A 548 10.34 -9.30 -10.65
C ASN A 548 9.89 -8.20 -11.60
N THR A 549 10.06 -8.43 -12.89
CA THR A 549 9.55 -7.50 -13.90
C THR A 549 8.07 -7.78 -14.22
N PRO A 550 7.28 -6.75 -14.54
CA PRO A 550 5.88 -6.92 -14.92
C PRO A 550 5.72 -7.61 -16.28
N ASN A 551 4.49 -8.02 -16.60
CA ASN A 551 4.12 -8.72 -17.84
C ASN A 551 4.46 -7.98 -19.13
N ASN A 552 4.51 -6.66 -19.07
CA ASN A 552 4.64 -5.75 -20.21
C ASN A 552 5.93 -4.90 -20.13
N CYS A 553 6.91 -5.32 -19.34
CA CYS A 553 8.20 -4.64 -19.22
C CYS A 553 8.93 -4.63 -20.57
N ARG A 554 9.23 -3.44 -21.11
CA ARG A 554 10.06 -3.27 -22.32
C ARG A 554 11.47 -2.78 -22.03
N TYR A 555 11.63 -2.10 -20.91
CA TYR A 555 12.88 -1.61 -20.36
C TYR A 555 12.65 -1.29 -18.88
N GLY A 556 13.73 -1.18 -18.12
CA GLY A 556 13.66 -0.87 -16.70
C GLY A 556 14.61 0.22 -16.26
N TRP A 557 14.52 0.54 -14.97
CA TRP A 557 15.27 1.60 -14.34
C TRP A 557 15.78 1.15 -12.99
N ALA A 558 17.05 1.45 -12.71
CA ALA A 558 17.54 1.48 -11.34
C ALA A 558 17.61 2.93 -10.87
N TYR A 559 16.88 3.22 -9.79
CA TYR A 559 17.06 4.45 -9.04
C TYR A 559 18.06 4.19 -7.92
N VAL A 560 19.02 5.09 -7.77
CA VAL A 560 19.90 5.13 -6.60
C VAL A 560 19.59 6.44 -5.90
N ILE A 561 19.12 6.35 -4.66
CA ILE A 561 18.60 7.47 -3.88
C ILE A 561 19.45 7.63 -2.63
N TRP A 562 19.81 8.87 -2.33
CA TRP A 562 20.58 9.27 -1.16
C TRP A 562 19.90 10.45 -0.47
N ASN A 563 19.44 10.24 0.76
CA ASN A 563 18.79 11.25 1.58
C ASN A 563 19.80 11.90 2.54
N GLY A 564 19.47 13.11 2.99
CA GLY A 564 20.26 13.87 3.96
C GLY A 564 21.46 14.59 3.36
N LEU A 565 21.49 14.79 2.03
CA LEU A 565 22.49 15.62 1.37
C LEU A 565 22.02 17.07 1.32
N GLY A 566 22.93 18.01 1.58
CA GLY A 566 22.73 19.44 1.45
C GLY A 566 22.94 19.96 0.01
N PRO A 567 22.75 21.27 -0.21
CA PRO A 567 23.05 21.92 -1.48
C PRO A 567 24.52 21.69 -1.88
N ASP A 568 24.76 21.36 -3.15
CA ASP A 568 26.07 21.09 -3.74
C ASP A 568 26.82 19.84 -3.21
N GLU A 569 26.22 19.11 -2.28
CA GLU A 569 26.71 17.79 -1.88
C GLU A 569 26.38 16.74 -2.95
N PHE A 570 27.18 15.68 -2.97
CA PHE A 570 27.11 14.64 -4.00
C PHE A 570 27.35 13.24 -3.42
N PHE A 571 27.01 12.22 -4.20
CA PHE A 571 27.41 10.85 -3.93
C PHE A 571 27.96 10.19 -5.19
N PHE A 572 28.71 9.11 -4.98
CA PHE A 572 29.28 8.29 -6.03
C PHE A 572 28.57 6.94 -6.11
N ILE A 573 28.38 6.46 -7.33
CA ILE A 573 28.06 5.08 -7.64
C ILE A 573 29.32 4.47 -8.23
N GLU A 574 29.96 3.56 -7.49
CA GLU A 574 31.24 2.95 -7.87
C GLU A 574 31.06 1.76 -8.79
N SER A 575 29.97 1.00 -8.61
CA SER A 575 29.66 -0.12 -9.51
C SER A 575 28.19 -0.49 -9.42
N MET A 576 27.68 -1.05 -10.52
CA MET A 576 26.37 -1.66 -10.60
C MET A 576 26.51 -3.02 -11.29
N LYS A 577 25.93 -4.06 -10.68
CA LYS A 577 25.86 -5.39 -11.27
C LYS A 577 24.41 -5.85 -11.30
N LEU A 578 23.92 -6.14 -12.51
CA LEU A 578 22.60 -6.70 -12.75
C LEU A 578 22.76 -8.12 -13.27
N VAL A 579 22.04 -9.07 -12.69
CA VAL A 579 21.98 -10.45 -13.20
C VAL A 579 20.54 -10.92 -13.24
N GLU A 580 20.18 -11.71 -14.25
CA GLU A 580 18.94 -12.48 -14.24
C GLU A 580 19.12 -13.69 -13.31
N ILE A 581 18.14 -14.00 -12.48
CA ILE A 581 18.14 -15.18 -11.61
C ILE A 581 16.92 -16.06 -11.92
N GLY A 582 17.08 -17.38 -11.79
CA GLY A 582 16.05 -18.34 -12.19
C GLY A 582 16.07 -18.66 -13.69
N THR A 583 17.20 -18.43 -14.37
CA THR A 583 17.36 -18.72 -15.81
C THR A 583 17.04 -20.20 -16.09
N GLY A 584 16.16 -20.47 -17.06
CA GLY A 584 15.78 -21.84 -17.47
C GLY A 584 14.32 -22.25 -17.23
N VAL A 585 13.46 -21.35 -16.76
CA VAL A 585 12.00 -21.56 -16.72
C VAL A 585 11.39 -20.86 -17.93
N GLU A 586 10.92 -21.63 -18.93
CA GLU A 586 9.98 -21.08 -19.91
C GLU A 586 8.71 -20.67 -19.17
N ALA A 587 8.32 -19.40 -19.29
CA ALA A 587 7.06 -18.93 -18.72
C ALA A 587 5.91 -19.67 -19.42
N LYS A 588 5.32 -20.66 -18.75
CA LYS A 588 4.08 -21.28 -19.19
C LYS A 588 2.93 -20.30 -19.12
#